data_AF-A0A7K7F077-F1
#
_entry.id   AF-A0A7K7F077-F1
#
_cell.length_a   1.000
_cell.length_b   1.000
_cell.length_c   1.000
_cell.angle_alpha   90.00
_cell.angle_beta   90.00
_cell.angle_gamma   90.00
#
_symmetry.space_group_name_H-M   'P 1'
#
loop_
_entity.id
_entity.type
_entity.pdbx_description
1 polymer ?
#
loop_
_entity_poly.entity_id
_entity_poly.type
_entity_poly.pdbx_seq_one_letter_code
_entity_poly.pdbx_strand_id
1 'polypeptide(L)'
;LCILVSFFLGFCTSVLLSQIPGHILAQTNKKTEIICELRKEHAGVYWYRWNPKRQNFEFLIFSNSLGKATYGNNISQDKFSVHGGSSRTSYSLHISQLHASDNGTYYCSVSESSQLLLGSGTRLVDVLPLPPKTAQAPVSKKPMRCVTKRKAASMKG
;
A
#
# COMPACT_ATOMS: atom_id res chain seq x y z
N LEU A 1 28.17 -8.71 47.55
CA LEU A 1 28.71 -7.52 46.86
C LEU A 1 28.11 -7.53 45.45
N CYS A 2 27.29 -6.54 45.13
CA CYS A 2 26.31 -6.60 44.04
C CYS A 2 26.93 -6.65 42.64
N ILE A 3 26.28 -7.43 41.80
CA ILE A 3 26.53 -7.60 40.36
C ILE A 3 26.33 -6.24 39.68
N LEU A 4 27.38 -5.73 39.03
CA LEU A 4 27.29 -4.55 38.18
C LEU A 4 26.47 -4.90 36.93
N VAL A 5 25.22 -4.46 36.95
CA VAL A 5 24.30 -4.51 35.81
C VAL A 5 24.86 -3.60 34.71
N SER A 6 25.27 -4.20 33.60
CA SER A 6 25.60 -3.49 32.37
C SER A 6 24.34 -2.80 31.84
N PHE A 7 24.18 -1.52 32.15
CA PHE A 7 23.22 -0.65 31.47
C PHE A 7 23.70 -0.45 30.03
N PHE A 8 23.10 -1.18 29.09
CA PHE A 8 23.12 -0.76 27.70
C PHE A 8 22.41 0.60 27.63
N LEU A 9 23.18 1.68 27.56
CA LEU A 9 22.71 3.00 27.15
C LEU A 9 22.30 2.90 25.68
N GLY A 10 21.12 2.35 25.43
CA GLY A 10 20.47 2.43 24.13
C GLY A 10 20.17 3.89 23.85
N PHE A 11 20.99 4.54 23.01
CA PHE A 11 20.66 5.85 22.46
C PHE A 11 19.40 5.70 21.62
N CYS A 12 18.25 6.06 22.19
CA CYS A 12 17.00 6.17 21.45
C CYS A 12 17.08 7.45 20.62
N THR A 13 17.65 7.37 19.42
CA THR A 13 17.65 8.50 18.49
C THR A 13 16.20 8.86 18.19
N SER A 14 15.79 10.08 18.52
CA SER A 14 14.44 10.56 18.23
C SER A 14 14.26 10.65 16.71
N VAL A 15 13.50 9.72 16.13
CA VAL A 15 13.18 9.72 14.70
C VAL A 15 12.33 10.94 14.37
N LEU A 16 12.84 11.86 13.55
CA LEU A 16 12.15 13.13 13.23
C LEU A 16 10.88 12.94 12.38
N LEU A 17 10.88 11.94 11.49
CA LEU A 17 9.75 11.60 10.60
C LEU A 17 9.34 10.14 10.75
N SER A 18 8.05 9.90 10.97
CA SER A 18 7.44 8.57 10.91
C SER A 18 6.69 8.40 9.60
N GLN A 19 6.98 7.36 8.83
CA GLN A 19 6.30 7.07 7.57
C GLN A 19 5.62 5.70 7.60
N ILE A 20 4.32 5.68 7.30
CA ILE A 20 3.47 4.50 7.45
C ILE A 20 2.52 4.40 6.24
N PRO A 21 2.23 3.20 5.72
CA PRO A 21 2.84 1.92 6.10
C PRO A 21 4.23 1.75 5.47
N GLY A 22 5.06 0.82 5.98
CA GLY A 22 6.35 0.50 5.35
C GLY A 22 6.19 -0.27 4.02
N HIS A 23 5.05 -0.91 3.80
CA HIS A 23 4.78 -1.68 2.59
C HIS A 23 3.29 -1.65 2.22
N ILE A 24 3.00 -1.59 0.92
CA ILE A 24 1.65 -1.57 0.35
C ILE A 24 1.56 -2.60 -0.76
N LEU A 25 0.59 -3.50 -0.62
CA LEU A 25 0.11 -4.37 -1.69
C LEU A 25 -1.26 -3.86 -2.10
N ALA A 26 -1.38 -3.35 -3.32
CA ALA A 26 -2.62 -2.80 -3.81
C ALA A 26 -2.91 -3.33 -5.21
N GLN A 27 -4.18 -3.47 -5.56
CA GLN A 27 -4.60 -3.88 -6.90
C GLN A 27 -4.62 -2.69 -7.86
N THR A 28 -4.57 -2.97 -9.15
CA THR A 28 -4.64 -1.97 -10.20
C THR A 28 -5.93 -1.14 -10.07
N ASN A 29 -5.86 0.15 -10.42
CA ASN A 29 -6.93 1.13 -10.33
C ASN A 29 -7.43 1.43 -8.89
N LYS A 30 -6.79 0.90 -7.85
CA LYS A 30 -7.10 1.27 -6.46
C LYS A 30 -6.46 2.59 -6.07
N LYS A 31 -7.03 3.21 -5.03
CA LYS A 31 -6.44 4.35 -4.31
C LYS A 31 -5.62 3.82 -3.15
N THR A 32 -4.51 4.47 -2.87
CA THR A 32 -3.68 4.19 -1.70
C THR A 32 -3.21 5.49 -1.05
N GLU A 33 -2.66 5.36 0.14
CA GLU A 33 -2.32 6.45 1.05
C GLU A 33 -1.02 6.13 1.77
N ILE A 34 -0.15 7.12 1.87
CA ILE A 34 1.11 7.06 2.60
C ILE A 34 1.15 8.26 3.54
N ILE A 35 1.23 7.98 4.83
CA ILE A 35 1.19 9.00 5.88
C ILE A 35 2.63 9.30 6.29
N CYS A 36 2.96 10.58 6.40
CA CYS A 36 4.19 11.09 6.97
C CYS A 36 3.86 12.00 8.16
N GLU A 37 4.29 11.59 9.36
CA GLU A 37 4.12 12.33 10.60
C GLU A 37 5.45 12.93 11.03
N LEU A 38 5.44 14.22 11.33
CA LEU A 38 6.60 14.98 11.78
C LEU A 38 6.51 15.19 13.29
N ARG A 39 7.66 15.13 13.98
CA ARG A 39 7.71 15.49 15.41
C ARG A 39 7.46 16.97 15.69
N LYS A 40 7.73 17.83 14.70
CA LYS A 40 7.57 19.28 14.77
C LYS A 40 7.15 19.83 13.43
N GLU A 41 6.64 21.06 13.40
CA GLU A 41 6.29 21.73 12.15
C GLU A 41 7.56 22.08 11.36
N HIS A 42 7.47 21.91 10.04
CA HIS A 42 8.50 22.29 9.07
C HIS A 42 7.87 23.15 7.97
N ALA A 43 8.69 23.76 7.12
CA ALA A 43 8.22 24.55 5.98
C ALA A 43 7.33 23.76 5.01
N GLY A 44 7.49 22.43 4.98
CA GLY A 44 6.67 21.51 4.23
C GLY A 44 7.36 20.15 4.06
N VAL A 45 6.67 19.26 3.38
CA VAL A 45 7.12 17.90 3.08
C VAL A 45 7.34 17.73 1.59
N TYR A 46 8.46 17.14 1.23
CA TYR A 46 8.79 16.69 -0.11
C TYR A 46 8.49 15.20 -0.24
N TRP A 47 7.90 14.81 -1.36
CA TRP A 47 7.63 13.42 -1.71
C TRP A 47 8.46 13.01 -2.92
N TYR A 48 9.14 11.88 -2.78
CA TYR A 48 9.97 11.28 -3.83
C TYR A 48 9.55 9.84 -4.10
N ARG A 49 9.84 9.37 -5.31
CA ARG A 49 9.69 7.97 -5.71
C ARG A 49 11.01 7.43 -6.24
N TRP A 50 11.46 6.32 -5.66
CA TRP A 50 12.50 5.48 -6.22
C TRP A 50 11.87 4.35 -7.03
N ASN A 51 12.16 4.31 -8.33
CA ASN A 51 11.76 3.19 -9.18
C ASN A 51 12.95 2.24 -9.38
N PRO A 52 12.95 1.03 -8.79
CA PRO A 52 14.08 0.12 -8.89
C PRO A 52 14.29 -0.42 -10.31
N LYS A 53 13.25 -0.48 -11.16
CA LYS A 53 13.38 -0.95 -12.55
C LYS A 53 14.06 0.09 -13.44
N ARG A 54 13.76 1.37 -13.21
CA ARG A 54 14.31 2.50 -13.97
C ARG A 54 15.58 3.09 -13.35
N GLN A 55 15.92 2.66 -12.14
CA GLN A 55 17.05 3.18 -11.33
C GLN A 55 17.04 4.71 -11.22
N ASN A 56 15.86 5.32 -11.04
CA ASN A 56 15.72 6.76 -10.95
C ASN A 56 14.95 7.19 -9.70
N PHE A 57 15.39 8.32 -9.14
CA PHE A 57 14.65 9.09 -8.15
C PHE A 57 13.88 10.19 -8.85
N GLU A 58 12.60 10.29 -8.54
CA GLU A 58 11.69 11.27 -9.12
C GLU A 58 11.08 12.11 -8.00
N PHE A 59 11.12 13.43 -8.17
CA PHE A 59 10.38 14.35 -7.32
C PHE A 59 8.91 14.35 -7.72
N LEU A 60 8.02 14.12 -6.76
CA LEU A 60 6.58 14.05 -7.00
C LEU A 60 5.89 15.37 -6.62
N ILE A 61 5.92 15.71 -5.34
CA ILE A 61 5.12 16.80 -4.77
C ILE A 61 5.89 17.42 -3.59
N PHE A 62 5.87 18.74 -3.49
CA PHE A 62 6.11 19.47 -2.26
C PHE A 62 4.78 20.03 -1.74
N SER A 63 4.54 19.93 -0.44
CA SER A 63 3.34 20.47 0.21
C SER A 63 3.67 21.15 1.53
N ASN A 64 3.15 22.35 1.78
CA ASN A 64 3.32 23.06 3.05
C ASN A 64 2.10 22.94 3.98
N SER A 65 2.23 23.44 5.22
CA SER A 65 1.15 23.40 6.22
C SER A 65 -0.07 24.27 5.87
N LEU A 66 0.03 25.11 4.84
CA LEU A 66 -1.07 25.94 4.31
C LEU A 66 -1.85 25.22 3.21
N GLY A 67 -1.49 23.99 2.85
CA GLY A 67 -2.13 23.22 1.78
C GLY A 67 -1.70 23.61 0.37
N LYS A 68 -0.68 24.47 0.21
CA LYS A 68 -0.10 24.77 -1.11
C LYS A 68 0.78 23.61 -1.54
N ALA A 69 0.54 23.11 -2.76
CA ALA A 69 1.30 22.04 -3.38
C ALA A 69 2.07 22.53 -4.63
N THR A 70 3.25 21.97 -4.85
CA THR A 70 4.06 22.15 -6.07
C THR A 70 4.44 20.78 -6.62
N TYR A 71 4.18 20.56 -7.90
CA TYR A 71 4.31 19.26 -8.54
C TYR A 71 5.61 19.15 -9.33
N GLY A 72 6.18 17.94 -9.37
CA GLY A 72 7.29 17.60 -10.25
C GLY A 72 6.90 17.59 -11.72
N ASN A 73 7.91 17.52 -12.59
CA ASN A 73 7.68 17.49 -14.02
C ASN A 73 6.96 16.19 -14.44
N ASN A 74 5.94 16.30 -15.31
CA ASN A 74 5.11 15.16 -15.73
C ASN A 74 4.33 14.45 -14.60
N ILE A 75 4.14 15.09 -13.45
CA ILE A 75 3.32 14.55 -12.35
C ILE A 75 1.90 15.07 -12.48
N SER A 76 0.94 14.17 -12.63
CA SER A 76 -0.49 14.51 -12.67
C SER A 76 -1.06 14.76 -11.27
N GLN A 77 -1.78 15.86 -11.12
CA GLN A 77 -2.50 16.23 -9.89
C GLN A 77 -3.71 15.33 -9.59
N ASP A 78 -4.31 14.72 -10.63
CA ASP A 78 -5.38 13.72 -10.46
C ASP A 78 -4.85 12.39 -9.93
N LYS A 79 -3.55 12.13 -10.18
CA LYS A 79 -2.85 10.91 -9.81
C LYS A 79 -2.29 10.99 -8.40
N PHE A 80 -1.60 12.09 -8.08
CA PHE A 80 -0.96 12.30 -6.80
C PHE A 80 -1.51 13.55 -6.13
N SER A 81 -1.91 13.44 -4.86
CA SER A 81 -2.34 14.59 -4.07
C SER A 81 -1.83 14.47 -2.64
N VAL A 82 -1.62 15.61 -1.98
CA VAL A 82 -1.33 15.62 -0.55
C VAL A 82 -2.50 16.28 0.17
N HIS A 83 -3.01 15.61 1.19
CA HIS A 83 -3.94 16.19 2.14
C HIS A 83 -3.20 16.41 3.46
N GLY A 84 -3.29 17.64 3.99
CA GLY A 84 -2.87 17.89 5.36
C GLY A 84 -3.82 17.16 6.29
N GLY A 85 -3.28 16.42 7.26
CA GLY A 85 -4.09 15.92 8.36
C GLY A 85 -4.68 17.07 9.17
N SER A 86 -5.47 16.76 10.20
CA SER A 86 -5.97 17.78 11.15
C SER A 86 -4.85 18.53 11.89
N SER A 87 -3.62 18.04 11.81
CA SER A 87 -2.40 18.64 12.37
C SER A 87 -1.48 19.19 11.27
N ARG A 88 -0.78 20.30 11.57
CA ARG A 88 0.29 20.89 10.75
C ARG A 88 1.53 19.99 10.59
N THR A 89 1.55 18.86 11.30
CA THR A 89 2.65 17.89 11.31
C THR A 89 2.31 16.57 10.64
N SER A 90 1.11 16.41 10.07
CA SER A 90 0.69 15.18 9.40
C SER A 90 0.39 15.45 7.94
N TYR A 91 1.06 14.71 7.05
CA TYR A 91 0.95 14.86 5.61
C TYR A 91 0.63 13.52 4.99
N SER A 92 -0.46 13.45 4.23
CA SER A 92 -0.91 12.21 3.61
C SER A 92 -0.80 12.29 2.09
N LEU A 93 0.11 11.50 1.50
CA LEU A 93 0.22 11.34 0.05
C LEU A 93 -0.79 10.31 -0.41
N HIS A 94 -1.74 10.75 -1.22
CA HIS A 94 -2.67 9.89 -1.92
C HIS A 94 -2.19 9.60 -3.33
N ILE A 95 -2.34 8.33 -3.71
CA ILE A 95 -2.04 7.84 -5.06
C ILE A 95 -3.31 7.21 -5.59
N SER A 96 -3.91 7.82 -6.60
CA SER A 96 -5.14 7.37 -7.26
C SER A 96 -4.83 6.41 -8.42
N GLN A 97 -5.81 5.63 -8.87
CA GLN A 97 -5.74 4.85 -10.12
C GLN A 97 -4.44 4.07 -10.31
N LEU A 98 -4.03 3.26 -9.32
CA LEU A 98 -2.72 2.62 -9.31
C LEU A 98 -2.42 1.79 -10.57
N HIS A 99 -1.21 1.90 -11.10
CA HIS A 99 -0.70 1.06 -12.20
C HIS A 99 0.68 0.49 -11.86
N ALA A 100 1.08 -0.57 -12.57
CA ALA A 100 2.40 -1.18 -12.40
C ALA A 100 3.60 -0.22 -12.61
N SER A 101 3.41 0.87 -13.34
CA SER A 101 4.41 1.95 -13.49
C SER A 101 4.67 2.72 -12.19
N ASP A 102 3.73 2.66 -11.25
CA ASP A 102 3.82 3.33 -9.96
C ASP A 102 4.55 2.52 -8.90
N ASN A 103 4.93 1.28 -9.22
CA ASN A 103 5.72 0.43 -8.33
C ASN A 103 7.05 1.11 -8.01
N GLY A 104 7.38 1.13 -6.73
CA GLY A 104 8.58 1.80 -6.25
C GLY A 104 8.55 1.99 -4.74
N THR A 105 9.59 2.64 -4.23
CA THR A 105 9.64 3.06 -2.83
C THR A 105 9.40 4.55 -2.75
N TYR A 106 8.38 4.95 -2.02
CA TYR A 106 8.01 6.34 -1.82
C TYR A 106 8.65 6.85 -0.54
N TYR A 107 9.19 8.07 -0.56
CA TYR A 107 9.84 8.68 0.59
C TYR A 107 9.27 10.07 0.83
N CYS A 108 8.82 10.33 2.06
CA CYS A 108 8.64 11.70 2.52
C CYS A 108 9.95 12.27 3.02
N SER A 109 10.08 13.59 2.99
CA SER A 109 11.28 14.26 3.46
C SER A 109 11.01 15.70 3.90
N VAL A 110 11.80 16.20 4.84
CA VAL A 110 11.80 17.61 5.27
C VAL A 110 13.21 18.18 5.17
N SER A 111 13.30 19.50 5.02
CA SER A 111 14.55 20.24 5.17
C SER A 111 14.70 20.70 6.62
N GLU A 112 15.83 20.36 7.24
CA GLU A 112 16.21 20.80 8.58
C GLU A 112 17.70 21.12 8.61
N SER A 113 18.06 22.32 9.07
CA SER A 113 19.47 22.72 9.25
C SER A 113 20.34 22.48 8.00
N SER A 114 19.79 22.79 6.81
CA SER A 114 20.42 22.56 5.50
C SER A 114 20.65 21.09 5.13
N GLN A 115 20.02 20.16 5.84
CA GLN A 115 20.02 18.73 5.54
C GLN A 115 18.63 18.28 5.08
N LEU A 116 18.62 17.35 4.13
CA LEU A 116 17.40 16.70 3.68
C LEU A 116 17.24 15.39 4.46
N LEU A 117 16.22 15.32 5.30
CA LEU A 117 15.95 14.15 6.13
C LEU A 117 14.84 13.32 5.50
N LEU A 118 15.13 12.06 5.17
CA LEU A 118 14.18 11.15 4.54
C LEU A 118 13.47 10.30 5.60
N GLY A 119 12.19 10.02 5.35
CA GLY A 119 11.45 8.99 6.07
C GLY A 119 11.96 7.58 5.77
N SER A 120 11.44 6.59 6.50
CA SER A 120 11.81 5.17 6.36
C SER A 120 11.48 4.57 4.99
N GLY A 121 10.55 5.19 4.25
CA GLY A 121 10.12 4.73 2.94
C GLY A 121 8.96 3.75 2.99
N THR A 122 8.16 3.76 1.93
CA THR A 122 7.00 2.88 1.74
C THR A 122 7.15 2.17 0.41
N ARG A 123 7.35 0.86 0.47
CA ARG A 123 7.44 0.04 -0.74
C ARG A 123 6.05 -0.30 -1.24
N LEU A 124 5.70 0.20 -2.41
CA LEU A 124 4.43 -0.03 -3.07
C LEU A 124 4.60 -1.03 -4.21
N VAL A 125 3.72 -2.03 -4.24
CA VAL A 125 3.65 -3.02 -5.31
C VAL A 125 2.19 -3.22 -5.74
N ASP A 126 1.93 -2.92 -7.00
CA ASP A 126 0.73 -3.33 -7.71
C ASP A 126 0.69 -4.85 -7.86
N VAL A 127 -0.37 -5.47 -7.36
CA VAL A 127 -0.61 -6.92 -7.46
C VAL A 127 -1.75 -7.18 -8.42
N LEU A 128 -1.56 -8.18 -9.29
CA LEU A 128 -2.62 -8.66 -10.16
C LEU A 128 -3.76 -9.24 -9.31
N PRO A 129 -5.04 -9.09 -9.72
CA PRO A 129 -6.14 -9.81 -9.10
C PRO A 129 -5.84 -11.31 -9.15
N LEU A 130 -5.99 -11.99 -8.01
CA LEU A 130 -5.96 -13.46 -8.01
C LEU A 130 -7.01 -13.96 -9.02
N PRO A 131 -6.70 -14.96 -9.86
CA PRO A 131 -7.73 -15.57 -10.68
C PRO A 131 -8.86 -16.07 -9.75
N PRO A 132 -10.14 -15.86 -10.11
CA PRO A 132 -11.23 -16.37 -9.30
C PRO A 132 -11.03 -17.87 -9.12
N LYS A 133 -10.94 -18.29 -7.86
CA LYS A 133 -10.84 -19.70 -7.48
C LYS A 133 -12.00 -20.41 -8.16
N THR A 134 -11.71 -21.27 -9.14
CA THR A 134 -12.73 -22.00 -9.89
C THR A 134 -13.57 -22.75 -8.87
N ALA A 135 -14.82 -22.33 -8.67
CA ALA A 135 -15.79 -23.11 -7.93
C ALA A 135 -15.92 -24.43 -8.69
N GLN A 136 -15.44 -25.52 -8.11
CA GLN A 136 -15.74 -26.85 -8.62
C GLN A 136 -17.27 -26.99 -8.54
N ALA A 137 -17.92 -26.91 -9.69
CA ALA A 137 -19.34 -27.19 -9.78
C ALA A 137 -19.59 -28.61 -9.24
N PRO A 138 -20.64 -28.83 -8.42
CA PRO A 138 -21.03 -30.17 -8.01
C PRO A 138 -21.23 -31.03 -9.24
N VAL A 139 -20.54 -32.16 -9.32
CA VAL A 139 -20.71 -33.15 -10.39
C VAL A 139 -22.18 -33.54 -10.43
N SER A 140 -22.86 -33.16 -11.52
CA SER A 140 -24.24 -33.52 -11.79
C SER A 140 -24.37 -35.05 -11.83
N LYS A 141 -25.04 -35.63 -10.82
CA LYS A 141 -25.38 -37.05 -10.83
C LYS A 141 -26.45 -37.28 -11.90
N LYS A 142 -26.09 -37.98 -12.98
CA LYS A 142 -27.03 -38.46 -14.02
C LYS A 142 -28.17 -39.26 -13.37
N PRO A 143 -29.44 -39.09 -13.80
CA PRO A 143 -30.52 -39.92 -13.30
C PRO A 143 -30.39 -41.35 -13.81
N MET A 144 -30.47 -42.31 -12.88
CA MET A 144 -30.53 -43.73 -13.17
C MET A 144 -31.91 -44.07 -13.75
N ARG A 145 -31.92 -44.65 -14.95
CA ARG A 145 -33.13 -45.03 -15.69
C ARG A 145 -33.75 -46.25 -15.01
N CYS A 146 -34.89 -46.10 -14.35
CA CYS A 146 -35.66 -47.25 -13.85
C CYS A 146 -36.22 -48.06 -15.04
N VAL A 147 -35.84 -49.33 -15.12
CA VAL A 147 -36.38 -50.31 -16.08
C VAL A 147 -37.56 -51.01 -15.42
N THR A 148 -38.76 -50.80 -15.96
CA THR A 148 -39.99 -51.46 -15.51
C THR A 148 -39.97 -52.94 -15.90
N LYS A 149 -39.87 -53.86 -14.92
CA LYS A 149 -40.12 -55.29 -15.13
C LYS A 149 -41.62 -55.59 -15.02
N ARG A 150 -42.26 -55.93 -16.13
CA ARG A 150 -43.59 -56.58 -16.13
C ARG A 150 -43.43 -58.00 -15.58
N LYS A 151 -44.26 -58.37 -14.59
CA LYS A 151 -44.34 -59.72 -14.03
C LYS A 151 -45.52 -60.44 -14.68
N ALA A 152 -45.26 -61.57 -15.32
CA ALA A 152 -46.28 -62.51 -15.79
C ALA A 152 -46.60 -63.52 -14.68
N ALA A 153 -47.90 -63.78 -14.48
CA ALA A 153 -48.45 -64.96 -13.80
C ALA A 153 -49.86 -65.14 -14.40
N SER A 154 -50.04 -66.01 -15.39
CA SER A 154 -50.30 -67.47 -15.30
C SER A 154 -51.60 -67.79 -14.53
N MET A 155 -52.66 -67.99 -15.32
CA MET A 155 -53.94 -68.61 -14.97
C MET A 155 -53.71 -70.04 -14.45
N LYS A 156 -54.46 -70.44 -13.41
CA LYS A 156 -54.65 -71.84 -13.01
C LYS A 156 -56.15 -72.08 -12.81
N GLY A 157 -56.62 -73.19 -13.40
CA GLY A 157 -57.71 -74.08 -12.97
C GLY A 157 -58.99 -73.45 -12.48
#